data_AF-A0A369TE49-F1
#
_entry.id   AF-A0A369TE49-F1
#
_cell.length_a   1.000
_cell.length_b   1.000
_cell.length_c   1.000
_cell.angle_alpha   90.00
_cell.angle_beta   90.00
_cell.angle_gamma   90.00
#
_symmetry.space_group_name_H-M   'P 1'
#
loop_
_entity.id
_entity.type
_entity.pdbx_description
1 polymer ?
#
loop_
_entity_poly.entity_id
_entity_poly.type
_entity_poly.pdbx_seq_one_letter_code
_entity_poly.pdbx_strand_id
1 'polypeptide(L)' 'MIDRPRAEGSALACESLDPNIPCKCRDAVVRSYREMLASGASHTDAHMVAARVYSYHHPGYPADKVNRLIARLIEPGVLH' A
#
# COMPACT_ATOMS: atom_id res chain seq x y z
N MET A 1 -13.80 2.27 -32.93
CA MET A 1 -13.72 1.84 -31.52
C MET A 1 -12.24 1.79 -31.20
N ILE A 2 -11.72 2.79 -30.47
CA ILE A 2 -10.27 2.91 -30.24
C ILE A 2 -9.93 2.06 -29.02
N ASP A 3 -9.17 1.00 -29.27
CA ASP A 3 -8.58 0.10 -28.28
C ASP A 3 -7.68 0.93 -27.35
N ARG A 4 -8.13 1.16 -26.11
CA ARG A 4 -7.31 1.78 -25.06
C ARG A 4 -6.20 0.79 -24.73
N PRO A 5 -4.91 1.18 -24.80
CA PRO A 5 -3.84 0.30 -24.33
C PRO A 5 -4.08 0.02 -22.84
N ARG A 6 -4.39 -1.25 -22.56
CA ARG A 6 -4.45 -1.84 -21.24
C ARG A 6 -3.07 -1.65 -20.62
N ALA A 7 -2.99 -0.81 -19.58
CA ALA A 7 -1.75 -0.57 -18.85
C ALA A 7 -1.14 -1.91 -18.43
N GLU A 8 -0.09 -2.31 -19.15
CA GLU A 8 0.75 -3.43 -18.79
C GLU A 8 1.30 -3.13 -17.40
N GLY A 9 0.78 -3.85 -16.40
CA GLY A 9 1.54 -4.91 -15.76
C GLY A 9 2.97 -4.60 -15.31
N SER A 10 3.34 -3.33 -15.15
CA SER A 10 4.55 -2.94 -14.46
C SER A 10 4.32 -3.34 -13.01
N ALA A 11 4.83 -4.51 -12.64
CA ALA A 11 5.01 -4.90 -11.25
C ALA A 11 5.62 -3.68 -10.55
N LEU A 12 4.80 -2.97 -9.77
CA LEU A 12 5.25 -1.73 -9.17
C LEU A 12 6.45 -2.11 -8.31
N ALA A 13 7.54 -1.39 -8.49
CA ALA A 13 8.75 -1.52 -7.71
C ALA A 13 8.45 -1.60 -6.19
N CYS A 14 7.38 -0.95 -5.73
CA CYS A 14 6.95 -0.95 -4.34
C CYS A 14 6.48 -2.35 -3.83
N GLU A 15 6.09 -3.30 -4.70
CA GLU A 15 5.80 -4.70 -4.34
C GLU A 15 7.03 -5.51 -3.95
N SER A 16 8.21 -5.18 -4.50
CA SER A 16 9.42 -5.98 -4.34
C SER A 16 10.02 -5.98 -2.92
N LEU A 17 9.44 -5.23 -1.98
CA LEU A 17 9.96 -4.94 -0.63
C LEU A 17 11.42 -4.42 -0.58
N ASP A 18 12.08 -4.23 -1.73
CA ASP A 18 13.46 -3.78 -1.84
C ASP A 18 13.61 -2.34 -1.31
N PRO A 19 14.48 -2.10 -0.31
CA PRO A 19 14.67 -0.79 0.29
C PRO A 19 15.33 0.23 -0.65
N ASN A 20 15.93 -0.19 -1.76
CA ASN A 20 16.58 0.70 -2.73
C ASN A 20 15.61 1.35 -3.72
N ILE A 21 14.34 0.95 -3.68
CA ILE A 21 13.31 1.52 -4.55
C ILE A 21 12.84 2.84 -3.92
N PRO A 22 12.98 4.00 -4.59
CA PRO A 22 12.70 5.32 -4.01
C PRO A 22 11.20 5.65 -3.91
N CYS A 23 10.38 4.66 -3.54
CA CYS A 23 8.94 4.77 -3.45
C CYS A 23 8.53 5.13 -2.01
N LYS A 24 8.08 6.37 -1.80
CA LYS A 24 7.67 6.88 -0.47
C LYS A 24 6.35 6.28 0.05
N CYS A 25 5.69 5.40 -0.71
CA CYS A 25 4.38 4.87 -0.33
C CYS A 25 4.46 3.93 0.87
N ARG A 26 5.56 3.19 1.06
CA ARG A 26 5.70 2.23 2.18
C ARG A 26 5.72 2.95 3.52
N ASP A 27 6.57 3.95 3.67
CA ASP A 27 6.64 4.76 4.89
C ASP A 27 5.33 5.50 5.15
N ALA A 28 4.69 6.03 4.10
CA ALA A 28 3.40 6.69 4.22
C ALA A 28 2.30 5.74 4.70
N VAL A 29 2.24 4.51 4.16
CA VAL A 29 1.32 3.44 4.56
C VAL A 29 1.54 3.08 6.02
N VAL A 30 2.77 2.74 6.42
CA VAL A 30 3.10 2.35 7.81
C VAL A 30 2.81 3.48 8.79
N ARG A 31 3.19 4.71 8.45
CA ARG A 31 2.94 5.90 9.28
C ARG A 31 1.45 6.13 9.47
N SER A 32 0.66 6.16 8.39
CA SER A 32 -0.79 6.37 8.46
C SER A 32 -1.49 5.30 9.29
N TYR A 33 -1.07 4.04 9.16
CA TYR A 33 -1.60 2.94 9.97
C TYR A 33 -1.32 3.15 11.46
N ARG A 34 -0.07 3.47 11.82
CA ARG A 34 0.35 3.70 13.21
C ARG A 34 -0.34 4.93 13.82
N GLU A 35 -0.47 6.02 13.07
CA GLU A 35 -1.16 7.23 13.51
C GLU A 35 -2.65 6.95 13.78
N MET A 36 -3.31 6.16 12.93
CA MET A 36 -4.71 5.74 13.16
C MET A 36 -4.84 4.91 14.44
N LEU A 37 -3.95 3.93 14.66
CA LEU A 37 -3.96 3.15 15.90
C LEU A 37 -3.69 4.03 17.14
N ALA A 38 -2.74 4.97 17.04
CA ALA A 38 -2.43 5.90 18.13
C ALA A 38 -3.61 6.83 18.47
N SER A 39 -4.46 7.15 17.49
CA SER A 39 -5.72 7.89 17.70
C SER A 39 -6.87 7.04 18.28
N GLY A 40 -6.65 5.75 18.51
CA GLY A 40 -7.65 4.82 19.05
C GLY A 40 -8.56 4.19 17.99
N ALA A 41 -8.20 4.26 16.71
CA ALA A 41 -8.96 3.61 15.65
C ALA A 41 -8.76 2.09 15.66
N SER A 42 -9.73 1.35 15.11
CA SER A 42 -9.61 -0.10 14.95
C SER A 42 -8.51 -0.45 13.92
N HIS A 43 -7.95 -1.66 14.01
CA HIS A 43 -7.03 -2.18 12.99
C HIS A 43 -7.66 -2.18 11.59
N THR A 44 -8.98 -2.42 11.50
CA THR A 44 -9.73 -2.38 10.24
C THR A 44 -9.74 -0.96 9.64
N ASP A 45 -10.04 0.05 10.45
CA ASP A 45 -10.07 1.44 9.98
C ASP A 45 -8.67 1.94 9.60
N ALA A 46 -7.67 1.61 10.41
CA ALA A 46 -6.27 1.90 10.12
C ALA A 46 -5.82 1.26 8.81
N HIS A 47 -6.21 0.01 8.55
CA HIS A 47 -5.93 -0.71 7.31
C HIS A 47 -6.61 -0.04 6.11
N MET A 48 -7.89 0.33 6.22
CA MET A 48 -8.60 1.03 5.16
C MET A 48 -7.98 2.39 4.82
N VAL A 49 -7.51 3.15 5.82
CA VAL A 49 -6.82 4.43 5.59
C VAL A 49 -5.49 4.20 4.88
N ALA A 50 -4.71 3.23 5.34
CA ALA A 50 -3.46 2.85 4.68
C ALA A 50 -3.68 2.43 3.22
N ALA A 51 -4.79 1.72 2.92
CA ALA A 51 -5.18 1.34 1.56
C ALA A 51 -5.50 2.53 0.67
N ARG A 52 -6.16 3.55 1.22
CA ARG A 52 -6.42 4.81 0.50
C ARG A 52 -5.13 5.57 0.24
N VAL A 53 -4.22 5.64 1.21
CA VAL A 53 -2.91 6.31 1.03
C VAL A 53 -2.11 5.65 -0.08
N TYR A 54 -2.05 4.31 -0.11
CA TYR A 54 -1.39 3.58 -1.19
C TYR A 54 -2.06 3.82 -2.55
N SER A 55 -3.40 3.74 -2.60
CA SER A 55 -4.17 3.89 -3.84
C SER A 55 -4.15 5.31 -4.39
N TYR A 56 -3.97 6.32 -3.54
CA TYR A 56 -3.78 7.71 -3.97
C TYR A 56 -2.47 7.88 -4.75
N HIS A 57 -1.40 7.22 -4.28
CA HIS A 57 -0.11 7.23 -4.94
C HIS A 57 -0.06 6.29 -6.17
N HIS A 58 -0.86 5.22 -6.16
CA HIS A 58 -0.94 4.22 -7.22
C HIS A 58 -2.38 4.06 -7.74
N PRO A 59 -2.91 5.08 -8.46
CA PRO A 59 -4.26 5.02 -8.99
C PRO A 59 -4.39 3.88 -10.01
N GLY A 60 -5.45 3.09 -9.90
CA GLY A 60 -5.71 1.95 -10.79
C GLY A 60 -5.12 0.62 -10.34
N TYR A 61 -4.45 0.57 -9.17
CA TYR A 61 -4.01 -0.70 -8.61
C TYR A 61 -5.18 -1.53 -8.05
N PRO A 62 -5.21 -2.85 -8.28
CA PRO A 62 -6.30 -3.70 -7.78
C PRO A 62 -6.37 -3.67 -6.24
N ALA A 63 -7.55 -3.37 -5.69
CA ALA A 63 -7.75 -3.22 -4.25
C ALA A 63 -7.35 -4.46 -3.45
N ASP A 64 -7.57 -5.66 -4.01
CA ASP A 64 -7.18 -6.93 -3.42
C ASP A 64 -5.65 -7.08 -3.31
N LYS A 65 -4.89 -6.58 -4.29
CA LYS A 65 -3.41 -6.54 -4.23
C LYS A 65 -2.93 -5.53 -3.19
N VAL A 66 -3.54 -4.36 -3.14
CA VAL A 66 -3.22 -3.30 -2.15
C VAL A 66 -3.44 -3.83 -0.74
N ASN A 67 -4.57 -4.47 -0.48
CA ASN A 67 -4.90 -5.00 0.85
C ASN A 67 -3.89 -6.06 1.32
N ARG A 68 -3.48 -6.97 0.42
CA ARG A 68 -2.44 -7.98 0.72
C ARG A 68 -1.07 -7.35 0.99
N LEU A 69 -0.69 -6.35 0.20
CA LEU A 69 0.58 -5.63 0.39
C LEU A 69 0.61 -4.90 1.73
N ILE A 70 -0.48 -4.23 2.09
CA ILE A 70 -0.59 -3.51 3.36
C ILE A 70 -0.54 -4.46 4.54
N ALA A 71 -1.28 -5.58 4.48
CA ALA A 71 -1.22 -6.60 5.51
C ALA A 71 0.24 -7.06 5.78
N ARG A 72 1.02 -7.29 4.71
CA ARG A 72 2.44 -7.65 4.83
C ARG A 72 3.32 -6.54 5.42
N LEU A 73 3.03 -5.27 5.11
CA LEU A 73 3.81 -4.13 5.61
C LEU A 73 3.53 -3.82 7.09
N ILE A 74 2.34 -4.14 7.58
CA ILE A 74 1.91 -3.84 8.95
C ILE A 74 2.04 -5.04 9.91
N GLU A 75 2.12 -6.27 9.38
CA GLU A 75 2.31 -7.46 10.22
C GLU A 75 3.68 -7.44 10.91
N PRO A 76 3.75 -7.72 12.22
CA PRO A 76 4.95 -7.56 13.05
C PRO A 76 6.07 -8.58 12.75
N GLY A 77 5.99 -9.34 11.66
CA GLY A 77 6.96 -10.39 11.29
C GLY A 77 8.04 -10.00 10.27
N VAL A 78 8.07 -8.76 9.79
CA VAL A 78 9.02 -8.28 8.75
C VAL A 78 9.90 -7.13 9.27
N LEU A 79 10.16 -7.09 10.58
CA LEU A 79 11.12 -6.20 11.23
C LEU A 79 12.02 -7.05 12.13
N HIS A 80 12.95 -7.79 11.52
CA HIS A 80 14.05 -8.45 12.22
C HIS A 80 15.38 -7.98 11.63
#